data_AF-A0A6J6HI68-F1
#
_entry.id   AF-A0A6J6HI68-F1
#
_cell.length_a   1.000
_cell.length_b   1.000
_cell.length_c   1.000
_cell.angle_alpha   90.00
_cell.angle_beta   90.00
_cell.angle_gamma   90.00
#
_symmetry.space_group_name_H-M   'P 1'
#
loop_
_entity.id
_entity.type
_entity.pdbx_description
1 polymer ?
#
loop_
_entity_poly.entity_id
_entity_poly.type
_entity_poly.pdbx_seq_one_letter_code
_entity_poly.pdbx_strand_id
1 'polypeptide(L)'
;MFGAIVMLPLYLQVVKGDSATSAGLKLIPFMIGIVSMSIVSGKMISKHGHYKRYPIIGLALMTTGIVLLSTLTETTPFWKLSIYAVLIGAGLGFSMQTIVIALQNSVEFKDMGVATSANTFFRSIGATIGVALFGTVYASRLADNLPIEVAKLKASNPAALVGATPEKFAALKENTAVLKSFTPELQAGIVHAFVNSFHVVFLTAAPITAIGFMIAFALRETPLRSGAAHHAAKEEAAGEAIA
;
A
#
# COMPACT_ATOMS: atom_id res chain seq x y z
N MET A 1 1.01 -3.73 0.01
CA MET A 1 1.94 -2.69 -0.48
C MET A 1 1.31 -1.85 -1.59
N PHE A 2 1.09 -2.39 -2.80
CA PHE A 2 0.73 -1.57 -3.96
C PHE A 2 -0.70 -1.02 -3.98
N GLY A 3 -1.70 -1.72 -3.40
CA GLY A 3 -3.05 -1.16 -3.26
C GLY A 3 -3.08 0.16 -2.49
N ALA A 4 -2.40 0.25 -1.35
CA ALA A 4 -2.34 1.49 -0.57
C ALA A 4 -1.50 2.60 -1.24
N ILE A 5 -0.38 2.22 -1.89
CA ILE A 5 0.52 3.16 -2.59
C ILE A 5 -0.15 3.81 -3.80
N VAL A 6 -1.03 3.09 -4.50
CA VAL A 6 -1.74 3.62 -5.68
C VAL A 6 -2.99 4.41 -5.28
N MET A 7 -3.68 4.01 -4.21
CA MET A 7 -4.97 4.60 -3.84
C MET A 7 -4.86 5.88 -3.02
N LEU A 8 -3.83 6.05 -2.18
CA LEU A 8 -3.62 7.28 -1.41
C LEU A 8 -3.39 8.54 -2.29
N PRO A 9 -2.52 8.51 -3.32
CA PRO A 9 -2.35 9.63 -4.23
C PRO A 9 -3.63 9.93 -5.01
N LEU A 10 -4.38 8.89 -5.40
CA LEU A 10 -5.64 9.04 -6.12
C LEU A 10 -6.70 9.71 -5.24
N TYR A 11 -6.80 9.32 -3.97
CA TYR A 11 -7.66 9.97 -2.99
C TYR A 11 -7.29 11.45 -2.82
N LEU A 12 -6.00 11.78 -2.69
CA LEU A 12 -5.55 13.17 -2.57
C LEU A 12 -5.89 14.01 -3.81
N GLN A 13 -5.71 13.47 -5.00
CA GLN A 13 -6.01 14.19 -6.24
C GLN A 13 -7.52 14.40 -6.44
N VAL A 14 -8.32 13.36 -6.21
CA VAL A 14 -9.76 13.41 -6.51
C VAL A 14 -10.54 14.06 -5.38
N VAL A 15 -10.29 13.66 -4.13
CA VAL A 15 -11.08 14.11 -2.96
C VAL A 15 -10.58 15.44 -2.42
N LYS A 16 -9.26 15.68 -2.42
CA LYS A 16 -8.68 16.95 -1.95
C LYS A 16 -8.41 17.95 -3.07
N GLY A 17 -8.60 17.55 -4.33
CA GLY A 17 -8.36 18.42 -5.49
C GLY A 17 -6.89 18.81 -5.68
N ASP A 18 -5.98 18.11 -5.00
CA ASP A 18 -4.54 18.35 -5.08
C ASP A 18 -4.02 18.08 -6.50
N SER A 19 -3.03 18.86 -6.94
CA SER A 19 -2.28 18.49 -8.16
C SER A 19 -1.53 17.18 -7.93
N ALA A 20 -1.20 16.46 -9.02
CA ALA A 20 -0.38 15.24 -8.94
C ALA A 20 0.93 15.48 -8.17
N THR A 21 1.57 16.64 -8.34
CA THR A 21 2.77 17.04 -7.61
C THR A 21 2.51 17.22 -6.11
N SER A 22 1.46 17.94 -5.73
CA SER A 22 1.09 18.17 -4.32
C SER A 22 0.70 16.85 -3.64
N ALA A 23 -0.08 16.01 -4.33
CA ALA A 23 -0.44 14.69 -3.84
C ALA A 23 0.81 13.81 -3.62
N GLY A 24 1.79 13.87 -4.52
CA GLY A 24 3.08 13.20 -4.36
C GLY A 24 3.87 13.68 -3.13
N LEU A 25 3.98 15.01 -2.92
CA LEU A 25 4.61 15.57 -1.73
C LEU A 25 3.90 15.16 -0.44
N LYS A 26 2.58 15.04 -0.47
CA LYS A 26 1.76 14.58 0.65
C LYS A 26 1.93 13.09 0.99
N LEU A 27 2.70 12.32 0.19
CA LEU A 27 3.13 10.95 0.53
C LEU A 27 4.41 10.93 1.39
N ILE A 28 5.05 12.07 1.65
CA ILE A 28 6.25 12.12 2.51
C ILE A 28 6.03 11.43 3.87
N PRO A 29 4.92 11.65 4.61
CA PRO A 29 4.68 10.96 5.87
C PRO A 29 4.64 9.42 5.73
N PHE A 30 4.06 8.93 4.64
CA PHE A 30 4.05 7.50 4.33
C PHE A 30 5.48 6.95 4.16
N MET A 31 6.31 7.65 3.38
CA MET A 31 7.71 7.27 3.16
C MET A 31 8.55 7.35 4.43
N ILE A 32 8.32 8.36 5.27
CA ILE A 32 8.96 8.48 6.60
C ILE A 32 8.64 7.23 7.43
N GLY A 33 7.37 6.81 7.48
CA GLY A 33 6.97 5.59 8.18
C GLY A 33 7.74 4.35 7.69
N ILE A 34 7.87 4.19 6.37
CA ILE A 34 8.59 3.06 5.76
C ILE A 34 10.08 3.09 6.14
N VAL A 35 10.75 4.21 5.88
CA VAL A 35 12.19 4.33 6.03
C VAL A 35 12.59 4.22 7.50
N SER A 36 11.89 4.95 8.38
CA SER A 36 12.18 4.93 9.82
C SER A 36 12.01 3.53 10.40
N MET A 37 10.90 2.85 10.11
CA MET A 37 10.68 1.52 10.69
C MET A 37 11.53 0.42 10.05
N SER A 38 11.89 0.54 8.78
CA SER A 38 12.84 -0.38 8.12
C SER A 38 14.23 -0.30 8.77
N ILE A 39 14.72 0.91 9.05
CA ILE A 39 16.01 1.11 9.74
C ILE A 39 15.95 0.60 11.18
N VAL A 40 14.88 0.91 11.90
CA VAL A 40 14.69 0.47 13.30
C VAL A 40 14.63 -1.05 13.38
N SER A 41 13.83 -1.69 12.53
CA SER A 41 13.71 -3.15 12.51
C SER A 41 15.04 -3.80 12.17
N GLY A 42 15.76 -3.32 11.14
CA GLY A 42 17.08 -3.85 10.78
C GLY A 42 18.07 -3.79 11.94
N LYS A 43 18.22 -2.62 12.57
CA LYS A 43 19.13 -2.45 13.73
C LYS A 43 18.73 -3.32 14.91
N MET A 44 17.44 -3.38 15.24
CA MET A 44 17.00 -4.16 16.41
C MET A 44 17.12 -5.66 16.18
N ILE A 45 16.89 -6.14 14.95
CA ILE A 45 17.08 -7.54 14.57
C ILE A 45 18.57 -7.92 14.71
N SER A 46 19.49 -7.09 14.18
CA SER A 46 20.93 -7.32 14.33
C SER A 46 21.39 -7.34 15.79
N LYS A 47 20.74 -6.56 16.68
CA LYS A 47 21.10 -6.50 18.10
C LYS A 47 20.53 -7.67 18.92
N HIS A 48 19.28 -8.06 18.70
CA HIS A 48 18.59 -9.02 19.56
C HIS A 48 18.53 -10.44 19.00
N GLY A 49 18.87 -10.67 17.73
CA GLY A 49 18.84 -12.01 17.14
C GLY A 49 17.43 -12.55 16.81
N HIS A 50 16.37 -11.87 17.28
CA HIS A 50 14.98 -12.30 17.21
C HIS A 50 14.20 -11.46 16.19
N TYR A 51 13.86 -12.06 15.04
CA TYR A 51 13.18 -11.33 13.97
C TYR A 51 11.65 -11.53 13.92
N LYS A 52 11.10 -12.57 14.57
CA LYS A 52 9.67 -12.92 14.45
C LYS A 52 8.70 -11.83 14.90
N ARG A 53 9.10 -11.01 15.89
CA ARG A 53 8.22 -9.98 16.49
C ARG A 53 7.91 -8.82 15.54
N TYR A 54 8.85 -8.46 14.66
CA TYR A 54 8.71 -7.28 13.81
C TYR A 54 7.67 -7.43 12.70
N PRO A 55 7.58 -8.54 11.94
CA PRO A 55 6.49 -8.77 10.99
C PRO A 55 5.11 -8.77 11.65
N ILE A 56 4.99 -9.33 12.85
CA ILE A 56 3.72 -9.37 13.58
C ILE A 56 3.28 -7.95 13.94
N ILE A 57 4.16 -7.14 14.53
CA ILE A 57 3.89 -5.73 14.84
C ILE A 57 3.60 -4.95 13.55
N GLY A 58 4.39 -5.18 12.51
CA GLY A 58 4.26 -4.49 11.23
C GLY A 58 2.92 -4.76 10.56
N LEU A 59 2.50 -6.02 10.50
CA LEU A 59 1.21 -6.41 9.93
C LEU A 59 0.04 -5.92 10.79
N ALA A 60 0.16 -5.93 12.12
CA ALA A 60 -0.84 -5.33 13.00
C ALA A 60 -1.03 -3.83 12.71
N LEU A 61 0.08 -3.07 12.69
CA LEU A 61 0.06 -1.64 12.35
C LEU A 61 -0.54 -1.38 10.96
N MET A 62 -0.20 -2.21 9.98
CA MET A 62 -0.72 -2.09 8.62
C MET A 62 -2.22 -2.38 8.55
N THR A 63 -2.69 -3.45 9.21
CA THR A 63 -4.12 -3.78 9.28
C THR A 63 -4.90 -2.70 9.99
N THR A 64 -4.43 -2.20 11.14
CA THR A 64 -5.05 -1.07 11.84
C THR A 64 -5.09 0.17 10.97
N GLY A 65 -4.00 0.51 10.27
CA GLY A 65 -3.94 1.65 9.36
C GLY A 65 -4.94 1.56 8.20
N ILE A 66 -5.11 0.37 7.60
CA ILE A 66 -6.09 0.15 6.53
C ILE A 66 -7.52 0.27 7.03
N VAL A 67 -7.82 -0.26 8.21
CA VAL A 67 -9.13 -0.10 8.84
C VAL A 67 -9.41 1.37 9.14
N LEU A 68 -8.43 2.13 9.63
CA LEU A 68 -8.56 3.57 9.83
C LEU A 68 -8.75 4.34 8.52
N LEU A 69 -8.13 3.90 7.41
CA LEU A 69 -8.40 4.48 6.09
C LEU A 69 -9.84 4.24 5.63
N SER A 70 -10.46 3.12 6.02
CA SER A 70 -11.87 2.86 5.71
C SER A 70 -12.83 3.82 6.42
N THR A 71 -12.38 4.65 7.37
CA THR A 71 -13.21 5.68 8.00
C THR A 71 -13.02 7.07 7.39
N LEU A 72 -12.26 7.19 6.29
CA LEU A 72 -11.99 8.48 5.65
C LEU A 72 -13.23 9.05 4.97
N THR A 73 -13.67 10.22 5.42
CA THR A 73 -14.70 11.02 4.75
C THR A 73 -14.07 12.14 3.92
N GLU A 74 -14.86 12.77 3.05
CA GLU A 74 -14.44 13.91 2.21
C GLU A 74 -13.82 15.06 3.01
N THR A 75 -14.31 15.28 4.23
CA THR A 75 -13.88 16.37 5.12
C THR A 75 -12.65 16.04 5.97
N THR A 76 -12.08 14.83 5.84
CA THR A 76 -10.99 14.41 6.73
C THR A 76 -9.78 15.33 6.62
N PRO A 77 -9.26 15.89 7.74
CA PRO A 77 -8.12 16.78 7.70
C PRO A 77 -6.82 16.03 7.38
N PHE A 78 -5.86 16.73 6.75
CA PHE A 78 -4.61 16.14 6.26
C PHE A 78 -3.75 15.51 7.37
N TRP A 79 -3.79 16.04 8.59
CA TRP A 79 -3.02 15.48 9.71
C TRP A 79 -3.48 14.06 10.07
N LYS A 80 -4.79 13.78 10.04
CA LYS A 80 -5.32 12.42 10.28
C LYS A 80 -4.86 11.46 9.19
N LEU A 81 -4.96 11.90 7.93
CA LEU A 81 -4.46 11.14 6.79
C LEU A 81 -2.97 10.84 6.92
N SER A 82 -2.17 11.82 7.37
CA SER A 82 -0.73 11.66 7.60
C SER A 82 -0.43 10.63 8.66
N ILE A 83 -1.18 10.60 9.77
CA ILE A 83 -1.03 9.58 10.82
C ILE A 83 -1.34 8.19 10.27
N TYR A 84 -2.45 8.04 9.54
CA TYR A 84 -2.82 6.74 8.96
C TYR A 84 -1.79 6.27 7.93
N ALA A 85 -1.29 7.19 7.11
CA ALA A 85 -0.22 6.93 6.16
C ALA A 85 1.08 6.50 6.85
N VAL A 86 1.47 7.16 7.95
CA VAL A 86 2.64 6.76 8.75
C VAL A 86 2.45 5.36 9.34
N LEU A 87 1.26 5.02 9.85
CA LEU A 87 0.98 3.68 10.40
C LEU A 87 1.13 2.58 9.35
N ILE A 88 0.59 2.78 8.16
CA ILE A 88 0.71 1.82 7.05
C ILE A 88 2.16 1.74 6.57
N GLY A 89 2.83 2.89 6.43
CA GLY A 89 4.24 2.96 6.05
C GLY A 89 5.13 2.23 7.05
N ALA A 90 4.90 2.47 8.35
CA ALA A 90 5.57 1.77 9.46
C ALA A 90 5.38 0.27 9.38
N GLY A 91 4.15 -0.19 9.15
CA GLY A 91 3.84 -1.60 9.01
C GLY A 91 4.56 -2.27 7.85
N LEU A 92 4.65 -1.55 6.72
CA LEU A 92 5.41 -1.99 5.55
C LEU A 92 6.92 -2.04 5.82
N GLY A 93 7.46 -1.02 6.49
CA GLY A 93 8.88 -0.94 6.86
C GLY A 93 9.32 -2.11 7.74
N PHE A 94 8.54 -2.40 8.79
CA PHE A 94 8.79 -3.56 9.69
C PHE A 94 8.75 -4.90 8.95
N SER A 95 7.84 -5.05 7.98
CA SER A 95 7.64 -6.32 7.27
C SER A 95 8.68 -6.55 6.18
N MET A 96 8.99 -5.51 5.38
CA MET A 96 9.87 -5.62 4.21
C MET A 96 11.27 -6.07 4.58
N GLN A 97 11.89 -5.42 5.57
CA GLN A 97 13.27 -5.73 5.93
C GLN A 97 13.38 -7.08 6.63
N THR A 98 12.39 -7.44 7.44
CA THR A 98 12.45 -8.66 8.23
C THR A 98 12.33 -9.93 7.37
N ILE A 99 11.49 -9.92 6.34
CA ILE A 99 11.35 -11.07 5.43
C ILE A 99 12.68 -11.33 4.70
N VAL A 100 13.36 -10.27 4.25
CA VAL A 100 14.66 -10.38 3.58
C VAL A 100 15.70 -10.99 4.53
N ILE A 101 15.78 -10.49 5.76
CA ILE A 101 16.73 -11.02 6.76
C ILE A 101 16.42 -12.48 7.12
N ALA A 102 15.15 -12.81 7.35
CA ALA A 102 14.74 -14.18 7.69
C ALA A 102 15.09 -15.16 6.58
N LEU A 103 14.84 -14.77 5.33
CA LEU A 103 15.15 -15.57 4.15
C LEU A 103 16.66 -15.76 3.99
N GLN A 104 17.45 -14.69 4.09
CA GLN A 104 18.90 -14.76 4.05
C GLN A 104 19.47 -15.66 5.17
N ASN A 105 18.87 -15.62 6.36
CA ASN A 105 19.27 -16.48 7.48
C ASN A 105 18.93 -17.98 7.28
N SER A 106 17.95 -18.28 6.44
CA SER A 106 17.45 -19.65 6.21
C SER A 106 18.19 -20.43 5.12
N VAL A 107 19.07 -19.77 4.37
CA VAL A 107 19.79 -20.35 3.24
C VAL A 107 21.31 -20.31 3.43
N GLU A 108 22.03 -21.10 2.65
CA GLU A 108 23.50 -21.04 2.59
C GLU A 108 23.95 -19.83 1.75
N PHE A 109 25.19 -19.38 1.97
CA PHE A 109 25.74 -18.20 1.30
C PHE A 109 25.70 -18.31 -0.23
N LYS A 110 25.98 -19.50 -0.76
CA LYS A 110 25.93 -19.82 -2.20
C LYS A 110 24.55 -19.63 -2.82
N ASP A 111 23.49 -19.85 -2.05
CA ASP A 111 22.09 -19.76 -2.49
C ASP A 111 21.47 -18.38 -2.21
N MET A 112 22.20 -17.47 -1.56
CA MET A 112 21.66 -16.18 -1.12
C MET A 112 21.16 -15.31 -2.28
N GLY A 113 21.80 -15.41 -3.45
CA GLY A 113 21.35 -14.75 -4.68
C GLY A 113 20.02 -15.33 -5.21
N VAL A 114 19.90 -16.65 -5.24
CA VAL A 114 18.68 -17.36 -5.67
C VAL A 114 17.53 -17.07 -4.71
N ALA A 115 17.78 -17.11 -3.41
CA ALA A 115 16.77 -16.80 -2.41
C ALA A 115 16.27 -15.35 -2.56
N THR A 116 17.18 -14.37 -2.61
CA THR A 116 16.81 -12.95 -2.67
C THR A 116 16.04 -12.61 -3.96
N SER A 117 16.44 -13.21 -5.08
CA SER A 117 15.74 -13.05 -6.36
C SER A 117 14.36 -13.74 -6.35
N ALA A 118 14.23 -14.94 -5.79
CA ALA A 118 12.94 -15.61 -5.61
C ALA A 118 11.98 -14.79 -4.75
N ASN A 119 12.46 -14.24 -3.62
CA ASN A 119 11.67 -13.33 -2.78
C ASN A 119 11.20 -12.09 -3.56
N THR A 120 12.08 -11.51 -4.38
CA THR A 120 11.73 -10.36 -5.24
C THR A 120 10.70 -10.76 -6.30
N PHE A 121 10.84 -11.94 -6.90
CA PHE A 121 9.90 -12.48 -7.88
C PHE A 121 8.50 -12.68 -7.31
N PHE A 122 8.37 -13.38 -6.18
CA PHE A 122 7.08 -13.57 -5.50
C PHE A 122 6.48 -12.23 -5.05
N ARG A 123 7.31 -11.29 -4.59
CA ARG A 123 6.86 -9.93 -4.26
C ARG A 123 6.31 -9.21 -5.49
N SER A 124 6.96 -9.30 -6.64
CA SER A 124 6.48 -8.70 -7.89
C SER A 124 5.18 -9.34 -8.37
N ILE A 125 5.03 -10.67 -8.25
CA ILE A 125 3.75 -11.35 -8.53
C ILE A 125 2.65 -10.82 -7.60
N GLY A 126 2.90 -10.80 -6.29
CA GLY A 126 1.94 -10.31 -5.31
C GLY A 126 1.59 -8.83 -5.52
N ALA A 127 2.55 -8.02 -5.97
CA ALA A 127 2.34 -6.63 -6.37
C ALA A 127 1.35 -6.52 -7.53
N THR A 128 1.63 -7.24 -8.63
CA THR A 128 0.78 -7.22 -9.84
C THR A 128 -0.62 -7.74 -9.54
N ILE A 129 -0.75 -8.88 -8.86
CA ILE A 129 -2.04 -9.44 -8.44
C ILE A 129 -2.79 -8.46 -7.54
N GLY A 130 -2.10 -7.87 -6.56
CA GLY A 130 -2.70 -6.89 -5.66
C GLY A 130 -3.22 -5.65 -6.40
N VAL A 131 -2.43 -5.08 -7.31
CA VAL A 131 -2.86 -3.92 -8.12
C VAL A 131 -4.06 -4.30 -8.99
N ALA A 132 -4.03 -5.45 -9.65
CA ALA A 132 -5.14 -5.91 -10.48
C ALA A 132 -6.42 -6.10 -9.66
N LEU A 133 -6.36 -6.85 -8.54
CA LEU A 133 -7.52 -7.11 -7.69
C LEU A 133 -8.12 -5.81 -7.13
N PHE A 134 -7.30 -4.97 -6.48
CA PHE A 134 -7.81 -3.72 -5.90
C PHE A 134 -8.24 -2.71 -6.96
N GLY A 135 -7.55 -2.67 -8.10
CA GLY A 135 -7.93 -1.86 -9.26
C GLY A 135 -9.26 -2.29 -9.87
N THR A 136 -9.50 -3.60 -10.01
CA THR A 136 -10.78 -4.15 -10.49
C THR A 136 -11.91 -3.87 -9.51
N VAL A 137 -11.70 -4.11 -8.21
CA VAL A 137 -12.71 -3.78 -7.18
C VAL A 137 -13.03 -2.29 -7.22
N TYR A 138 -12.01 -1.44 -7.27
CA TYR A 138 -12.17 0.01 -7.38
C TYR A 138 -12.97 0.41 -8.63
N ALA A 139 -12.57 -0.07 -9.81
CA ALA A 139 -13.19 0.26 -11.08
C ALA A 139 -14.64 -0.22 -11.14
N SER A 140 -14.92 -1.43 -10.65
CA SER A 140 -16.28 -1.98 -10.56
C SER A 140 -17.15 -1.12 -9.64
N ARG A 141 -16.67 -0.78 -8.44
CA ARG A 141 -17.44 0.04 -7.49
C ARG A 141 -17.66 1.45 -7.99
N LEU A 142 -16.68 2.03 -8.68
CA LEU A 142 -16.84 3.35 -9.28
C LEU A 142 -17.85 3.31 -10.43
N ALA A 143 -17.84 2.25 -11.25
CA ALA A 143 -18.82 2.04 -12.32
C ALA A 143 -20.26 1.89 -11.79
N ASP A 144 -20.43 1.34 -10.58
CA ASP A 144 -21.75 1.23 -9.93
C ASP A 144 -22.18 2.54 -9.25
N ASN A 145 -21.26 3.20 -8.52
CA ASN A 145 -21.57 4.37 -7.71
C ASN A 145 -21.76 5.64 -8.55
N LEU A 146 -21.00 5.81 -9.63
CA LEU A 146 -21.01 7.03 -10.43
C LEU A 146 -22.36 7.27 -11.14
N PRO A 147 -23.00 6.28 -11.80
CA PRO A 147 -24.33 6.46 -12.39
C PRO A 147 -25.41 6.81 -11.36
N ILE A 148 -25.31 6.28 -10.13
CA ILE A 148 -26.25 6.57 -9.05
C ILE A 148 -26.19 8.06 -8.68
N GLU A 149 -24.98 8.61 -8.49
CA GLU A 149 -24.81 10.03 -8.16
C GLU A 149 -25.21 10.95 -9.33
N VAL A 150 -24.90 10.56 -10.56
CA VAL A 150 -25.35 11.29 -11.76
C VAL A 150 -26.88 11.28 -11.89
N ALA A 151 -27.53 10.14 -11.62
CA ALA A 151 -28.99 10.02 -11.67
C ALA A 151 -29.68 10.87 -10.58
N LYS A 152 -29.15 10.86 -9.35
CA LYS A 152 -29.62 11.74 -8.27
C LYS A 152 -29.52 13.21 -8.68
N LEU A 153 -28.37 13.62 -9.21
CA LEU A 153 -28.14 15.00 -9.63
C LEU A 153 -29.03 15.39 -10.82
N LYS A 154 -29.27 14.47 -11.76
CA LYS A 154 -30.22 14.67 -12.87
C LYS A 154 -31.63 14.94 -12.36
N ALA A 155 -32.06 14.25 -11.30
CA ALA A 155 -33.39 14.42 -10.72
C ALA A 155 -33.53 15.72 -9.92
N SER A 156 -32.48 16.16 -9.22
CA SER A 156 -32.51 17.34 -8.36
C SER A 156 -32.17 18.66 -9.09
N ASN A 157 -31.19 18.63 -10.00
CA ASN A 157 -30.73 19.80 -10.74
C ASN A 157 -30.12 19.41 -12.11
N PRO A 158 -30.94 19.25 -13.16
CA PRO A 158 -30.45 18.88 -14.49
C PRO A 158 -29.41 19.84 -15.08
N ALA A 159 -29.45 21.13 -14.69
CA ALA A 159 -28.50 22.14 -15.15
C ALA A 159 -27.06 21.87 -14.66
N ALA A 160 -26.89 21.14 -13.55
CA ALA A 160 -25.57 20.75 -13.07
C ALA A 160 -24.87 19.74 -13.99
N LEU A 161 -25.58 19.07 -14.91
CA LEU A 161 -24.99 18.13 -15.86
C LEU A 161 -24.53 18.79 -17.16
N VAL A 162 -24.63 20.13 -17.28
CA VAL A 162 -24.18 20.85 -18.47
C VAL A 162 -22.67 20.64 -18.65
N GLY A 163 -22.29 20.17 -19.86
CA GLY A 163 -20.91 19.87 -20.19
C GLY A 163 -20.40 18.52 -19.70
N ALA A 164 -21.27 17.67 -19.13
CA ALA A 164 -20.95 16.30 -18.73
C ALA A 164 -21.08 15.34 -19.93
N THR A 165 -20.07 15.33 -20.81
CA THR A 165 -20.06 14.44 -21.98
C THR A 165 -19.49 13.07 -21.64
N PRO A 166 -19.87 12.01 -22.39
CA PRO A 166 -19.26 10.69 -22.25
C PRO A 166 -17.73 10.72 -22.40
N GLU A 167 -17.17 11.60 -23.25
CA GLU A 167 -15.71 11.71 -23.39
C GLU A 167 -15.06 12.25 -22.12
N LYS A 168 -15.65 13.24 -21.44
CA LYS A 168 -15.10 13.73 -20.17
C LYS A 168 -15.17 12.68 -19.07
N PHE A 169 -16.23 11.87 -19.03
CA PHE A 169 -16.31 10.74 -18.10
C PHE A 169 -15.30 9.63 -18.43
N ALA A 170 -15.02 9.38 -19.70
CA ALA A 170 -13.94 8.46 -20.10
C ALA A 170 -12.57 9.01 -19.68
N ALA A 171 -12.34 10.31 -19.91
CA ALA A 171 -11.09 10.99 -19.55
C ALA A 171 -10.84 11.02 -18.03
N LEU A 172 -11.88 10.97 -17.18
CA LEU A 172 -11.71 10.84 -15.72
C LEU A 172 -10.96 9.57 -15.28
N LYS A 173 -11.00 8.50 -16.09
CA LYS A 173 -10.27 7.26 -15.80
C LYS A 173 -8.76 7.42 -15.95
N GLU A 174 -8.33 8.32 -16.84
CA GLU A 174 -6.94 8.54 -17.21
C GLU A 174 -6.37 9.81 -16.56
N ASN A 175 -7.21 10.83 -16.37
CA ASN A 175 -6.81 12.13 -15.87
C ASN A 175 -7.85 12.71 -14.91
N THR A 176 -7.50 12.70 -13.62
CA THR A 176 -8.30 13.28 -12.54
C THR A 176 -8.41 14.80 -12.61
N ALA A 177 -7.53 15.50 -13.35
CA ALA A 177 -7.62 16.95 -13.52
C ALA A 177 -8.91 17.37 -14.28
N VAL A 178 -9.51 16.45 -15.04
CA VAL A 178 -10.79 16.66 -15.73
C VAL A 178 -11.92 16.92 -14.74
N LEU A 179 -11.80 16.51 -13.46
CA LEU A 179 -12.77 16.85 -12.40
C LEU A 179 -13.01 18.36 -12.30
N LYS A 180 -11.97 19.19 -12.51
CA LYS A 180 -12.07 20.66 -12.41
C LYS A 180 -12.85 21.30 -13.56
N SER A 181 -13.15 20.53 -14.61
CA SER A 181 -13.90 21.00 -15.79
C SER A 181 -15.41 20.79 -15.70
N PHE A 182 -15.88 20.13 -14.63
CA PHE A 182 -17.30 19.93 -14.35
C PHE A 182 -17.84 21.04 -13.44
N THR A 183 -19.17 21.12 -13.36
CA THR A 183 -19.85 22.00 -12.41
C THR A 183 -19.51 21.60 -10.96
N PRO A 184 -19.55 22.52 -10.00
CA PRO A 184 -19.26 22.23 -8.60
C PRO A 184 -20.16 21.12 -8.02
N GLU A 185 -21.45 21.07 -8.40
CA GLU A 185 -22.36 20.04 -7.89
C GLU A 185 -22.05 18.66 -8.48
N LEU A 186 -21.69 18.58 -9.76
CA LEU A 186 -21.28 17.33 -10.38
C LEU A 186 -19.92 16.86 -9.84
N GLN A 187 -19.00 17.78 -9.59
CA GLN A 187 -17.73 17.46 -8.94
C GLN A 187 -17.96 16.83 -7.56
N ALA A 188 -18.86 17.39 -6.74
CA ALA A 188 -19.19 16.83 -5.43
C ALA A 188 -19.78 15.42 -5.55
N GLY A 189 -20.71 15.18 -6.48
CA GLY A 189 -21.28 13.85 -6.73
C GLY A 189 -20.23 12.83 -7.19
N ILE A 190 -19.31 13.24 -8.08
CA ILE A 190 -18.19 12.38 -8.51
C ILE A 190 -17.29 12.07 -7.32
N VAL A 191 -16.90 13.06 -6.53
CA VAL A 191 -16.04 12.85 -5.35
C VAL A 191 -16.69 11.89 -4.35
N HIS A 192 -17.98 12.03 -4.09
CA HIS A 192 -18.75 11.12 -3.23
C HIS A 192 -18.74 9.68 -3.76
N ALA A 193 -18.93 9.49 -5.08
CA ALA A 193 -18.83 8.18 -5.71
C ALA A 193 -17.43 7.57 -5.58
N PHE A 194 -16.37 8.38 -5.69
CA PHE A 194 -14.99 7.94 -5.48
C PHE A 194 -14.74 7.53 -4.03
N VAL A 195 -15.16 8.34 -3.06
CA VAL A 195 -15.00 8.05 -1.62
C VAL A 195 -15.69 6.73 -1.26
N ASN A 196 -16.94 6.53 -1.69
CA ASN A 196 -17.66 5.26 -1.49
C ASN A 196 -16.93 4.06 -2.11
N SER A 197 -16.31 4.26 -3.28
CA SER A 197 -15.53 3.21 -3.93
C SER A 197 -14.26 2.88 -3.15
N PHE A 198 -13.56 3.88 -2.61
CA PHE A 198 -12.38 3.68 -1.75
C PHE A 198 -12.71 2.94 -0.46
N HIS A 199 -13.84 3.24 0.18
CA HIS A 199 -14.27 2.52 1.39
C HIS A 199 -14.32 1.01 1.17
N VAL A 200 -14.91 0.57 0.05
CA VAL A 200 -15.00 -0.85 -0.29
C VAL A 200 -13.63 -1.45 -0.58
N VAL A 201 -12.74 -0.71 -1.25
CA VAL A 201 -11.36 -1.18 -1.51
C VAL A 201 -10.58 -1.36 -0.20
N PHE A 202 -10.69 -0.43 0.75
CA PHE A 202 -10.00 -0.56 2.03
C PHE A 202 -10.60 -1.69 2.88
N LEU A 203 -11.92 -1.84 2.89
CA LEU A 203 -12.59 -2.96 3.59
C LEU A 203 -12.25 -4.32 2.98
N THR A 204 -12.08 -4.42 1.66
CA THR A 204 -11.63 -5.66 1.00
C THR A 204 -10.15 -5.94 1.21
N ALA A 205 -9.32 -4.90 1.41
CA ALA A 205 -7.90 -5.05 1.75
C ALA A 205 -7.68 -5.53 3.20
N ALA A 206 -8.54 -5.12 4.13
CA ALA A 206 -8.45 -5.49 5.54
C ALA A 206 -8.33 -7.02 5.79
N PRO A 207 -9.22 -7.90 5.29
CA PRO A 207 -9.12 -9.34 5.53
C PRO A 207 -7.86 -9.95 4.91
N ILE A 208 -7.40 -9.45 3.76
CA ILE A 208 -6.15 -9.93 3.14
C ILE A 208 -4.95 -9.65 4.05
N THR A 209 -4.90 -8.45 4.63
CA THR A 209 -3.83 -8.11 5.59
C THR A 209 -3.95 -8.85 6.92
N ALA A 210 -5.19 -9.11 7.38
CA ALA A 210 -5.44 -9.91 8.57
C ALA A 210 -5.00 -11.37 8.37
N ILE A 211 -5.22 -11.97 7.19
CA ILE A 211 -4.68 -13.29 6.85
C ILE A 211 -3.15 -13.27 6.89
N GLY A 212 -2.53 -12.24 6.30
CA GLY A 212 -1.07 -12.07 6.39
C GLY A 212 -0.57 -11.99 7.84
N PHE A 213 -1.26 -11.22 8.69
CA PHE A 213 -1.00 -11.13 10.13
C PHE A 213 -1.10 -12.50 10.82
N MET A 214 -2.12 -13.29 10.52
CA MET A 214 -2.28 -14.65 11.05
C MET A 214 -1.15 -15.58 10.60
N ILE A 215 -0.76 -15.52 9.32
CA ILE A 215 0.37 -16.30 8.78
C ILE A 215 1.69 -15.92 9.47
N ALA A 216 1.88 -14.65 9.84
CA ALA A 216 3.09 -14.21 10.54
C ALA A 216 3.26 -14.86 11.94
N PHE A 217 2.18 -15.33 12.58
CA PHE A 217 2.31 -16.13 13.81
C PHE A 217 2.88 -17.53 13.54
N ALA A 218 2.58 -18.11 12.38
CA ALA A 218 3.08 -19.41 11.95
C ALA A 218 4.57 -19.38 11.53
N LEU A 219 5.18 -18.19 11.40
CA LEU A 219 6.60 -18.08 11.10
C LEU A 219 7.42 -18.77 12.20
N ARG A 220 8.24 -19.75 11.81
CA ARG A 220 9.23 -20.36 12.71
C ARG A 220 10.38 -19.39 12.89
N GLU A 221 10.75 -19.17 14.14
CA GLU A 221 11.88 -18.32 14.51
C GLU A 221 13.13 -19.20 14.55
N THR A 222 13.99 -19.10 13.53
CA THR A 222 15.35 -19.62 13.62
C THR A 222 16.24 -18.51 14.17
N PRO A 223 17.07 -18.75 15.19
CA PRO A 223 17.99 -17.73 15.68
C PRO A 223 18.92 -17.27 14.54
N LEU A 224 19.27 -15.99 14.53
CA LEU A 224 20.22 -15.43 13.57
C LEU A 224 21.55 -16.18 13.63
N ARG A 225 22.04 -16.68 12.48
CA ARG A 225 23.40 -17.24 12.35
C ARG A 225 24.38 -16.13 12.76
N SER A 226 25.29 -16.47 13.68
CA SER A 226 26.26 -15.50 14.20
C SER A 226 27.15 -14.97 13.07
N GLY A 227 27.65 -13.73 13.22
CA GLY A 227 28.55 -13.13 12.24
C GLY A 227 29.80 -13.96 11.93
N ALA A 228 30.27 -14.76 12.89
CA ALA A 228 31.38 -15.70 12.70
C ALA A 228 31.04 -16.84 11.73
N ALA A 229 29.83 -17.41 11.81
CA ALA A 229 29.36 -18.42 10.86
C ALA A 229 29.16 -17.84 9.45
N HIS A 230 28.78 -16.56 9.36
CA HIS A 230 28.59 -15.88 8.08
C HIS A 230 29.92 -15.52 7.39
N HIS A 231 30.95 -15.19 8.18
CA HIS A 231 32.32 -14.99 7.69
C HIS A 231 32.97 -16.31 7.24
N ALA A 232 32.85 -17.37 8.04
CA ALA A 232 33.37 -18.70 7.68
C ALA A 232 32.72 -19.26 6.41
N ALA A 233 31.39 -19.16 6.27
CA ALA A 233 30.69 -19.59 5.06
C ALA A 233 31.04 -18.76 3.81
N LYS A 234 31.40 -17.47 3.99
CA LYS A 234 31.87 -16.62 2.90
C LYS A 234 33.27 -17.01 2.44
N GLU A 235 34.16 -17.37 3.36
CA GLU A 235 35.50 -17.87 3.03
C GLU A 235 35.45 -19.25 2.36
N GLU A 236 34.58 -20.15 2.83
CA GLU A 236 34.39 -21.49 2.26
C GLU A 236 33.84 -21.43 0.83
N ALA A 237 32.79 -20.64 0.59
CA ALA A 237 32.24 -20.43 -0.75
C ALA A 237 33.21 -19.71 -1.71
N ALA A 238 34.09 -18.84 -1.18
CA ALA A 238 35.14 -18.22 -1.98
C ALA A 238 36.27 -19.21 -2.31
N GLY A 239 36.55 -20.18 -1.44
CA GLY A 239 37.50 -21.26 -1.68
C GLY A 239 37.04 -22.25 -2.75
N GLU A 240 35.76 -22.62 -2.75
CA GLU A 240 35.18 -23.53 -3.76
C GLU A 240 35.12 -22.93 -5.17
N ALA A 241 35.05 -21.60 -5.31
CA ALA A 241 35.01 -20.93 -6.61
C ALA A 241 36.40 -20.82 -7.29
N ILE A 242 37.48 -21.13 -6.57
CA ILE A 242 38.87 -21.01 -7.04
C ILE A 242 39.50 -22.39 -7.33
N ALA A 243 38.82 -23.48 -6.94
CA ALA A 243 39.20 -24.88 -7.23
C ALA A 243 38.48 -25.41 -8.47
#